data_AF-A0A316C140-F1
#
_entry.id   AF-A0A316C140-F1
#
_cell.length_a   1.000
_cell.length_b   1.000
_cell.length_c   1.000
_cell.angle_alpha   90.00
_cell.angle_beta   90.00
_cell.angle_gamma   90.00
#
_symmetry.space_group_name_H-M   'P 1'
#
loop_
_entity.id
_entity.type
_entity.pdbx_description
1 polymer ?
#
loop_
_entity_poly.entity_id
_entity_poly.type
_entity_poly.pdbx_seq_one_letter_code
_entity_poly.pdbx_strand_id
1 'polypeptide(L)'
;MNKRERLAAAALAARWEWGSSGGSSSEAAAYGSCARELIKTLGIDDDTTNFARAWEIAKHGGFTDDDDAFDALTDMIEASGYDAVVDLIEDVDFDGLRAALVAKEQP
;
A
#
# COMPACT_ATOMS: atom_id res chain seq x y z
N MET A 1 4.63 20.72 0.63
CA MET A 1 3.58 19.70 0.44
C MET A 1 3.00 19.31 1.80
N ASN A 2 1.68 19.43 1.97
CA ASN A 2 0.99 19.02 3.20
C ASN A 2 0.85 17.48 3.29
N LYS A 3 0.42 16.95 4.46
CA LYS A 3 0.30 15.50 4.69
C LYS A 3 -0.65 14.82 3.68
N ARG A 4 -1.76 15.49 3.35
CA ARG A 4 -2.77 14.97 2.41
C ARG A 4 -2.23 14.85 0.99
N GLU A 5 -1.50 15.85 0.52
CA GLU A 5 -0.85 15.84 -0.79
C GLU A 5 0.22 14.76 -0.90
N ARG A 6 1.00 14.53 0.18
CA ARG A 6 1.98 13.43 0.27
C ARG A 6 1.31 12.06 0.11
N LEU A 7 0.25 11.82 0.88
CA LEU A 7 -0.50 10.56 0.83
C LEU A 7 -1.11 10.34 -0.57
N ALA A 8 -1.67 11.38 -1.17
CA ALA A 8 -2.23 11.29 -2.53
C ALA A 8 -1.16 10.97 -3.58
N ALA A 9 0.03 11.58 -3.47
CA ALA A 9 1.14 11.31 -4.39
C ALA A 9 1.73 9.91 -4.19
N ALA A 10 1.84 9.45 -2.95
CA ALA A 10 2.29 8.09 -2.63
C ALA A 10 1.30 7.04 -3.15
N ALA A 11 0.00 7.26 -2.99
CA ALA A 11 -1.04 6.40 -3.53
C ALA A 11 -0.99 6.34 -5.08
N LEU A 12 -0.75 7.48 -5.74
CA LEU A 12 -0.57 7.50 -7.19
C LEU A 12 0.65 6.69 -7.64
N ALA A 13 1.77 6.82 -6.93
CA ALA A 13 2.98 6.04 -7.20
C ALA A 13 2.73 4.54 -7.02
N ALA A 14 2.12 4.14 -5.90
CA ALA A 14 1.77 2.76 -5.61
C ALA A 14 0.82 2.17 -6.67
N ARG A 15 -0.16 2.95 -7.16
CA ARG A 15 -1.04 2.54 -8.27
C ARG A 15 -0.31 2.32 -9.58
N TRP A 16 0.72 3.11 -9.90
CA TRP A 16 1.52 2.88 -11.10
C TRP A 16 2.39 1.63 -10.96
N GLU A 17 2.99 1.43 -9.79
CA GLU A 17 3.74 0.21 -9.48
C GLU A 17 2.84 -1.03 -9.62
N TRP A 18 1.63 -0.99 -9.06
CA TRP A 18 0.74 -2.15 -9.04
C TRP A 18 -0.09 -2.35 -10.31
N GLY A 19 -0.68 -1.29 -10.87
CA GLY A 19 -1.53 -1.33 -12.06
C GLY A 19 -0.79 -1.74 -13.34
N SER A 20 0.55 -1.78 -13.29
CA SER A 20 1.38 -2.23 -14.40
C SER A 20 1.61 -3.75 -14.46
N SER A 21 1.06 -4.50 -13.50
CA SER A 21 1.05 -5.97 -13.46
C SER A 21 0.29 -6.64 -14.62
N GLY A 22 -0.46 -5.88 -15.43
CA GLY A 22 -1.18 -6.37 -16.62
C GLY A 22 -0.58 -6.00 -17.99
N GLY A 23 0.55 -5.27 -18.04
CA GLY A 23 1.18 -4.79 -19.27
C GLY A 23 2.40 -5.61 -19.73
N SER A 24 3.05 -5.20 -20.83
CA SER A 24 4.35 -5.77 -21.20
C SER A 24 5.40 -5.50 -20.12
N SER A 25 6.42 -6.34 -20.00
CA SER A 25 7.50 -6.17 -19.01
C SER A 25 8.23 -4.81 -19.13
N SER A 26 8.29 -4.25 -20.35
CA SER A 26 8.81 -2.90 -20.61
C SER A 26 7.93 -1.78 -20.07
N GLU A 27 6.61 -1.93 -20.12
CA GLU A 27 5.68 -0.93 -19.59
C GLU A 27 5.71 -0.96 -18.07
N ALA A 28 5.71 -2.14 -17.45
CA ALA A 28 5.86 -2.30 -16.01
C ALA A 28 7.15 -1.66 -15.48
N ALA A 29 8.26 -1.87 -16.18
CA ALA A 29 9.53 -1.22 -15.82
C ALA A 29 9.46 0.31 -15.93
N ALA A 30 8.80 0.85 -16.96
CA ALA A 30 8.63 2.29 -17.14
C ALA A 30 7.76 2.91 -16.03
N TYR A 31 6.64 2.27 -15.68
CA TYR A 31 5.77 2.72 -14.58
C TYR A 31 6.48 2.70 -13.24
N GLY A 32 7.20 1.62 -12.92
CA GLY A 32 8.01 1.55 -11.70
C GLY A 32 9.11 2.61 -11.65
N SER A 33 9.75 2.92 -12.79
CA SER A 33 10.72 4.01 -12.87
C SER A 33 10.08 5.38 -12.61
N CYS A 34 8.92 5.65 -13.22
CA CYS A 34 8.18 6.90 -13.01
C CYS A 34 7.70 7.07 -11.56
N ALA A 35 7.22 5.99 -10.92
CA ALA A 35 6.80 6.01 -9.53
C ALA A 35 7.96 6.36 -8.60
N ARG A 36 9.15 5.77 -8.80
CA ARG A 36 10.36 6.08 -8.01
C ARG A 36 10.81 7.53 -8.18
N GLU A 37 10.81 8.03 -9.42
CA GLU A 37 11.16 9.44 -9.69
C GLU A 37 10.16 10.41 -9.06
N LEU A 38 8.86 10.08 -9.05
CA LEU A 38 7.83 10.87 -8.38
C LEU A 38 8.07 10.93 -6.86
N ILE A 39 8.27 9.78 -6.21
CA ILE A 39 8.55 9.67 -4.77
C ILE A 39 9.76 10.52 -4.39
N LYS A 40 10.85 10.38 -5.15
CA LYS A 40 12.10 11.11 -4.93
C LYS A 40 11.94 12.62 -5.15
N THR A 41 11.30 13.02 -6.24
CA THR A 41 11.10 14.44 -6.58
C THR A 41 10.25 15.15 -5.54
N LEU A 42 9.27 14.46 -4.99
CA LEU A 42 8.36 15.00 -3.98
C LEU A 42 8.87 14.84 -2.54
N GLY A 43 9.99 14.14 -2.33
CA GLY A 43 10.55 13.91 -1.00
C GLY A 43 9.57 13.18 -0.08
N ILE A 44 8.86 12.19 -0.61
CA ILE A 44 7.95 11.34 0.18
C ILE A 44 8.81 10.37 0.99
N ASP A 45 8.52 10.27 2.29
CA ASP A 45 9.21 9.36 3.20
C ASP A 45 8.83 7.89 2.96
N ASP A 46 9.73 6.99 3.37
CA ASP A 46 9.61 5.56 3.15
C ASP A 46 8.35 4.98 3.81
N ASP A 47 7.99 5.45 5.01
CA ASP A 47 6.79 4.97 5.73
C ASP A 47 5.50 5.29 4.95
N THR A 48 5.38 6.53 4.46
CA THR A 48 4.24 6.95 3.63
C THR A 48 4.17 6.17 2.32
N THR A 49 5.32 5.95 1.68
CA THR A 49 5.42 5.16 0.45
C THR A 49 5.04 3.70 0.68
N ASN A 50 5.57 3.09 1.73
CA ASN A 50 5.34 1.70 2.09
C ASN A 50 3.87 1.47 2.50
N PHE A 51 3.30 2.38 3.29
CA PHE A 51 1.87 2.36 3.58
C PHE A 51 1.02 2.37 2.30
N ALA A 52 1.32 3.29 1.37
CA ALA A 52 0.56 3.39 0.12
C ALA A 52 0.64 2.12 -0.73
N ARG A 53 1.79 1.45 -0.74
CA ARG A 53 1.98 0.16 -1.42
C ARG A 53 1.11 -0.92 -0.78
N ALA A 54 1.23 -1.13 0.53
CA ALA A 54 0.46 -2.14 1.25
C ALA A 54 -1.05 -1.91 1.07
N TRP A 55 -1.49 -0.66 1.09
CA TRP A 55 -2.89 -0.29 0.88
C TRP A 55 -3.39 -0.64 -0.53
N GLU A 56 -2.60 -0.39 -1.58
CA GLU A 56 -2.99 -0.79 -2.94
C GLU A 56 -3.00 -2.31 -3.10
N ILE A 57 -2.07 -3.06 -2.50
CA ILE A 57 -2.11 -4.53 -2.52
C ILE A 57 -3.39 -5.03 -1.82
N ALA A 58 -3.69 -4.51 -0.62
CA ALA A 58 -4.91 -4.84 0.14
C ALA A 58 -6.19 -4.60 -0.67
N LYS A 59 -6.30 -3.46 -1.36
CA LYS A 59 -7.45 -3.12 -2.23
C LYS A 59 -7.66 -4.12 -3.35
N HIS A 60 -6.58 -4.56 -3.99
CA HIS A 60 -6.67 -5.54 -5.06
C HIS A 60 -7.14 -6.91 -4.58
N GLY A 61 -7.07 -7.16 -3.28
CA GLY A 61 -7.67 -8.30 -2.61
C GLY A 61 -9.11 -8.18 -2.17
N GLY A 62 -9.79 -7.09 -2.50
CA GLY A 62 -11.19 -6.88 -2.16
C GLY A 62 -11.42 -6.17 -0.82
N PHE A 63 -10.40 -5.55 -0.24
CA PHE A 63 -10.64 -4.53 0.80
C PHE A 63 -11.33 -3.31 0.20
N THR A 64 -12.35 -2.83 0.89
CA THR A 64 -13.06 -1.60 0.53
C THR A 64 -12.30 -0.37 1.02
N ASP A 65 -12.56 0.79 0.40
CA ASP A 65 -12.15 2.11 0.89
C ASP A 65 -12.95 2.50 2.14
N ASP A 66 -12.77 1.74 3.22
CA ASP A 66 -13.33 2.01 4.55
C ASP A 66 -12.24 2.60 5.46
N ASP A 67 -12.59 3.61 6.24
CA ASP A 67 -11.67 4.30 7.15
C ASP A 67 -11.14 3.34 8.24
N ASP A 68 -11.94 2.37 8.69
CA ASP A 68 -11.54 1.40 9.73
C ASP A 68 -10.46 0.44 9.18
N ALA A 69 -10.60 0.00 7.92
CA ALA A 69 -9.59 -0.83 7.26
C ALA A 69 -8.27 -0.08 7.02
N PHE A 70 -8.36 1.21 6.73
CA PHE A 70 -7.20 2.09 6.55
C PHE A 70 -6.44 2.29 7.86
N ASP A 71 -7.15 2.59 8.95
CA ASP A 71 -6.56 2.81 10.27
C ASP A 71 -5.93 1.51 10.80
N ALA A 72 -6.61 0.38 10.66
CA ALA A 72 -6.10 -0.89 11.13
C ALA A 72 -4.88 -1.39 10.32
N LEU A 73 -4.80 -1.10 9.02
CA LEU A 73 -3.58 -1.32 8.23
C LEU A 73 -2.43 -0.41 8.71
N THR A 74 -2.73 0.85 9.01
CA THR A 74 -1.75 1.82 9.54
C THR A 74 -1.13 1.27 10.82
N ASP A 75 -1.96 0.85 11.76
CA ASP A 75 -1.48 0.27 13.01
C ASP A 75 -0.66 -1.02 12.81
N MET A 76 -1.02 -1.86 11.83
CA MET A 76 -0.27 -3.10 11.56
C MET A 76 1.13 -2.80 11.04
N ILE A 77 1.28 -1.80 10.18
CA ILE A 77 2.59 -1.35 9.71
C ILE A 77 3.40 -0.78 10.88
N GLU A 78 2.76 -0.01 11.77
CA GLU A 78 3.42 0.51 12.97
C GLU A 78 3.86 -0.62 13.93
N ALA A 79 3.07 -1.70 14.06
CA ALA A 79 3.36 -2.80 14.97
C ALA A 79 4.34 -3.84 14.42
N SER A 80 4.28 -4.13 13.12
CA SER A 80 4.95 -5.28 12.49
C SER A 80 5.92 -4.89 11.36
N GLY A 81 5.85 -3.66 10.86
CA GLY A 81 6.61 -3.19 9.71
C GLY A 81 5.98 -3.57 8.37
N TYR A 82 6.35 -2.83 7.32
CA TYR A 82 5.79 -2.99 5.98
C TYR A 82 6.06 -4.35 5.35
N ASP A 83 7.30 -4.85 5.39
CA ASP A 83 7.67 -6.11 4.74
C ASP A 83 6.83 -7.28 5.28
N ALA A 84 6.61 -7.32 6.60
CA ALA A 84 5.76 -8.33 7.23
C ALA A 84 4.27 -8.22 6.82
N VAL A 85 3.80 -6.99 6.55
CA VAL A 85 2.44 -6.76 6.06
C VAL A 85 2.29 -7.18 4.60
N VAL A 86 3.29 -6.90 3.77
CA VAL A 86 3.31 -7.37 2.38
C VAL A 86 3.35 -8.88 2.31
N ASP A 87 4.25 -9.52 3.06
CA ASP A 87 4.32 -10.98 3.14
C ASP A 87 2.96 -11.56 3.56
N LEU A 88 2.28 -10.96 4.55
CA LEU A 88 0.94 -11.40 4.95
C LEU A 88 -0.08 -11.27 3.82
N ILE A 89 -0.03 -10.21 3.03
CA ILE A 89 -0.96 -9.97 1.92
C ILE A 89 -0.63 -10.86 0.71
N GLU A 90 0.65 -11.16 0.46
CA GLU A 90 1.12 -11.96 -0.67
C GLU A 90 1.06 -13.48 -0.39
N ASP A 91 1.39 -13.93 0.83
CA ASP A 91 1.41 -15.35 1.23
C ASP A 91 0.04 -15.87 1.70
N VAL A 92 -0.83 -14.99 2.19
CA VAL A 92 -2.08 -15.40 2.83
C VAL A 92 -3.23 -14.62 2.21
N ASP A 93 -4.16 -15.37 1.63
CA ASP A 93 -5.57 -15.03 1.42
C ASP A 93 -5.98 -13.77 2.20
N PHE A 94 -6.51 -12.74 1.53
CA PHE A 94 -6.91 -11.47 2.14
C PHE A 94 -7.85 -11.65 3.36
N ASP A 95 -8.46 -12.83 3.49
CA ASP A 95 -9.13 -13.33 4.68
C ASP A 95 -8.28 -13.34 5.96
N GLY A 96 -6.96 -13.60 5.88
CA GLY A 96 -6.01 -13.55 7.00
C GLY A 96 -5.73 -12.13 7.48
N LEU A 97 -5.51 -11.19 6.54
CA LEU A 97 -5.47 -9.76 6.86
C LEU A 97 -6.82 -9.33 7.45
N ARG A 98 -7.94 -9.73 6.84
CA ARG A 98 -9.29 -9.38 7.32
C ARG A 98 -9.55 -9.90 8.72
N ALA A 99 -9.14 -11.13 9.03
CA ALA A 99 -9.25 -11.71 10.35
C ALA A 99 -8.40 -10.96 11.39
N ALA A 100 -7.19 -10.52 11.02
CA ALA A 100 -6.33 -9.72 11.90
C ALA A 100 -6.95 -8.35 12.21
N LEU A 101 -7.56 -7.69 11.21
CA LEU A 101 -8.24 -6.41 11.39
C LEU A 101 -9.49 -6.58 12.28
N VAL A 102 -10.34 -7.59 12.01
CA VAL A 102 -11.54 -7.89 12.82
C VAL A 102 -11.19 -8.30 14.26
N ALA A 103 -10.08 -9.03 14.47
CA ALA A 103 -9.64 -9.41 15.81
C ALA A 103 -9.18 -8.20 16.64
N LYS A 104 -8.67 -7.15 15.98
CA LYS A 104 -8.25 -5.90 16.62
C LYS A 104 -9.42 -5.01 17.05
N GLU A 105 -10.57 -5.15 16.39
CA GLU A 105 -11.81 -4.45 16.75
C GLU A 105 -12.54 -5.08 17.95
N GLN A 106 -12.11 -6.25 18.43
CA GLN A 106 -12.67 -6.86 19.63
C GLN A 106 -11.88 -6.43 20.89
N PRO A 107 -12.57 -5.94 21.94
CA PRO A 107 -11.93 -5.40 23.16
C PRO A 107 -11.20 -6.44 24.01
#